data_AF-A0A927ZDJ1-F1
#
_entry.id   AF-A0A927ZDJ1-F1
#
_cell.length_a   1.000
_cell.length_b   1.000
_cell.length_c   1.000
_cell.angle_alpha   90.00
_cell.angle_beta   90.00
_cell.angle_gamma   90.00
#
_symmetry.space_group_name_H-M   'P 1'
#
loop_
_entity.id
_entity.type
_entity.pdbx_description
1 polymer ?
#
loop_
_entity_poly.entity_id
_entity_poly.type
_entity_poly.pdbx_seq_one_letter_code
_entity_poly.pdbx_strand_id
1 'polypeptide(L)'
;MKKDFPKIGPTVTMFVPYDCNNACPFCVNKKEYRDTSSFDLERCYRSLDLMNRIFPHNDIVLTGGEPLAELEALQDILDHIEEGHHIYINTTLPVGEGQTIEDVAAVLNKYKDRISCINVSRHLKHYVKECPDEIFDLLQFRTRINCVVFEDAKDPETKEKLLRFLDRFKGREIQLRANYSFLTLENVFDTENDNLFKLISEICEFKYPLEKERFRTGYVFEREDSKITYHKTLPFAKVDGVVGDIIIRQTGRIYDDWNEYGHELNVNDLVDHQYK
;
A
#
# COMPACT_ATOMS: atom_id res chain seq x y z
N MET A 1 4.89 -12.73 14.84
CA MET A 1 6.22 -13.32 14.53
C MET A 1 6.64 -12.82 13.14
N LYS A 2 7.88 -12.39 12.87
CA LYS A 2 8.26 -12.04 11.48
C LYS A 2 8.27 -13.33 10.65
N LYS A 3 7.41 -13.40 9.63
CA LYS A 3 7.46 -14.46 8.63
C LYS A 3 8.82 -14.36 7.93
N ASP A 4 9.56 -15.47 7.87
CA ASP A 4 10.98 -15.51 7.49
C ASP A 4 11.20 -16.31 6.20
N PHE A 5 10.23 -16.24 5.28
CA PHE A 5 10.37 -16.82 3.95
C PHE A 5 10.59 -15.70 2.92
N PRO A 6 11.38 -15.97 1.86
CA PRO A 6 11.50 -15.02 0.76
C PRO A 6 10.18 -14.93 -0.02
N LYS A 7 9.84 -13.73 -0.48
CA LYS A 7 8.76 -13.53 -1.45
C LYS A 7 9.14 -14.17 -2.79
N ILE A 8 8.22 -14.90 -3.39
CA ILE A 8 8.35 -15.54 -4.71
C ILE A 8 7.24 -15.02 -5.62
N GLY A 9 7.61 -14.52 -6.80
CA GLY A 9 6.66 -14.03 -7.81
C GLY A 9 6.17 -12.58 -7.60
N PRO A 10 5.12 -12.17 -8.31
CA PRO A 10 4.53 -10.83 -8.22
C PRO A 10 3.77 -10.65 -6.90
N THR A 11 3.69 -9.44 -6.35
CA THR A 11 2.81 -9.18 -5.18
C THR A 11 1.35 -9.40 -5.60
N VAL A 12 0.57 -10.09 -4.79
CA VAL A 12 -0.87 -10.17 -5.00
C VAL A 12 -1.53 -9.01 -4.28
N THR A 13 -2.27 -8.18 -5.01
CA THR A 13 -3.01 -7.06 -4.44
C THR A 13 -4.50 -7.28 -4.61
N MET A 14 -5.23 -7.29 -3.51
CA MET A 14 -6.69 -7.40 -3.53
C MET A 14 -7.33 -6.06 -3.21
N PHE A 15 -8.21 -5.63 -4.10
CA PHE A 15 -9.15 -4.56 -3.83
C PHE A 15 -10.34 -5.13 -3.06
N VAL A 16 -10.55 -4.63 -1.85
CA VAL A 16 -11.66 -5.12 -1.02
C VAL A 16 -13.01 -4.86 -1.71
N PRO A 17 -13.96 -5.81 -1.66
CA PRO A 17 -15.22 -5.74 -2.39
C PRO A 17 -16.28 -4.91 -1.66
N TYR A 18 -15.90 -3.73 -1.16
CA TYR A 18 -16.76 -2.76 -0.49
C TYR A 18 -16.22 -1.33 -0.65
N ASP A 19 -17.09 -0.32 -0.53
CA ASP A 19 -16.74 1.08 -0.84
C ASP A 19 -15.80 1.70 0.21
N CYS A 20 -15.06 2.71 -0.23
CA CYS A 20 -14.37 3.68 0.60
C CYS A 20 -15.28 4.88 0.85
N ASN A 21 -15.68 5.17 2.09
CA ASN A 21 -16.45 6.39 2.37
C ASN A 21 -15.68 7.70 2.14
N ASN A 22 -14.36 7.64 1.91
CA ASN A 22 -13.56 8.80 1.52
C ASN A 22 -13.69 9.12 0.02
N ALA A 23 -13.66 10.41 -0.31
CA ALA A 23 -13.68 10.93 -1.68
C ALA A 23 -12.39 11.71 -1.97
N CYS A 24 -11.23 11.06 -1.82
CA CYS A 24 -9.94 11.73 -1.99
C CYS A 24 -9.83 12.31 -3.41
N PRO A 25 -9.35 13.56 -3.59
CA PRO A 25 -9.24 14.19 -4.90
C PRO A 25 -8.24 13.48 -5.83
N PHE A 26 -7.33 12.70 -5.27
CA PHE A 26 -6.31 11.92 -5.99
C PHE A 26 -6.67 10.43 -6.14
N CYS A 27 -7.87 9.99 -5.70
CA CYS A 27 -8.25 8.60 -5.81
C CYS A 27 -8.61 8.23 -7.25
N VAL A 28 -7.67 7.55 -7.94
CA VAL A 28 -7.86 7.11 -9.33
C VAL A 28 -8.94 6.04 -9.47
N ASN A 29 -9.19 5.24 -8.43
CA ASN A 29 -10.12 4.12 -8.48
C ASN A 29 -11.53 4.48 -7.97
N LYS A 30 -11.79 5.71 -7.48
CA LYS A 30 -13.11 6.05 -6.88
C LYS A 30 -14.27 5.86 -7.86
N LYS A 31 -14.04 5.95 -9.17
CA LYS A 31 -15.05 5.64 -10.18
C LYS A 31 -15.54 4.20 -10.09
N GLU A 32 -14.65 3.25 -9.83
CA GLU A 32 -14.98 1.82 -9.71
C GLU A 32 -15.81 1.53 -8.46
N TYR A 33 -15.63 2.29 -7.38
CA TYR A 33 -16.40 2.10 -6.14
C TYR A 33 -17.76 2.79 -6.10
N ARG A 34 -18.12 3.56 -7.14
CA ARG A 34 -19.46 4.18 -7.22
C ARG A 34 -20.57 3.19 -7.57
N ASP A 35 -20.21 2.08 -8.24
CA ASP A 35 -21.13 1.01 -8.58
C ASP A 35 -20.65 -0.31 -7.96
N THR A 36 -21.24 -0.65 -6.82
CA THR A 36 -20.90 -1.85 -6.05
C THR A 36 -21.71 -3.08 -6.48
N SER A 37 -22.57 -2.98 -7.49
CA SER A 37 -23.49 -4.07 -7.89
C SER A 37 -22.79 -5.35 -8.35
N SER A 38 -21.52 -5.24 -8.76
CA SER A 38 -20.70 -6.34 -9.24
C SER A 38 -19.69 -6.87 -8.21
N PHE A 39 -19.66 -6.29 -7.01
CA PHE A 39 -18.72 -6.67 -5.95
C PHE A 39 -19.12 -8.04 -5.38
N ASP A 40 -18.14 -8.92 -5.21
CA ASP A 40 -18.40 -10.32 -4.86
C ASP A 40 -17.23 -10.89 -4.05
N LEU A 41 -17.44 -10.94 -2.73
CA LEU A 41 -16.46 -11.43 -1.76
C LEU A 41 -16.13 -12.91 -1.97
N GLU A 42 -17.12 -13.73 -2.32
CA GLU A 42 -16.92 -15.16 -2.63
C GLU A 42 -16.05 -15.37 -3.88
N ARG A 43 -16.15 -14.49 -4.88
CA ARG A 43 -15.23 -14.49 -6.03
C ARG A 43 -13.82 -14.09 -5.61
N CYS A 44 -13.68 -13.09 -4.75
CA CYS A 44 -12.37 -12.72 -4.21
C CYS A 44 -11.72 -13.89 -3.47
N TYR A 45 -12.46 -14.67 -2.67
CA TYR A 45 -11.95 -15.89 -2.02
C TYR A 45 -11.46 -16.93 -3.01
N ARG A 46 -12.23 -17.22 -4.08
CA ARG A 46 -11.78 -18.16 -5.13
C ARG A 46 -10.50 -17.69 -5.82
N SER A 47 -10.34 -16.39 -6.00
CA SER A 47 -9.12 -15.81 -6.58
C SER A 47 -7.95 -15.87 -5.62
N LEU A 48 -8.16 -15.67 -4.31
CA LEU A 48 -7.14 -15.89 -3.29
C LEU A 48 -6.70 -17.36 -3.24
N ASP A 49 -7.64 -18.32 -3.31
CA ASP A 49 -7.33 -19.75 -3.36
C ASP A 49 -6.44 -20.09 -4.58
N LEU A 50 -6.74 -19.49 -5.73
CA LEU A 50 -5.94 -19.64 -6.92
C LEU A 50 -4.54 -19.05 -6.74
N MET A 51 -4.44 -17.84 -6.18
CA MET A 51 -3.15 -17.20 -5.90
C MET A 51 -2.32 -18.02 -4.92
N ASN A 52 -2.93 -18.59 -3.87
CA ASN A 52 -2.22 -19.41 -2.91
C ASN A 52 -1.61 -20.66 -3.56
N ARG A 53 -2.36 -21.32 -4.46
CA ARG A 53 -1.86 -22.51 -5.18
C ARG A 53 -0.69 -22.20 -6.12
N ILE A 54 -0.67 -21.00 -6.71
CA ILE A 54 0.35 -20.62 -7.70
C ILE A 54 1.56 -19.96 -7.01
N PHE A 55 1.32 -19.11 -6.01
CA PHE A 55 2.31 -18.30 -5.29
C PHE A 55 2.23 -18.53 -3.78
N PRO A 56 2.54 -19.73 -3.26
CA PRO A 56 2.32 -20.07 -1.84
C PRO A 56 3.19 -19.29 -0.84
N HIS A 57 4.22 -18.59 -1.33
CA HIS A 57 5.14 -17.78 -0.54
C HIS A 57 5.27 -16.39 -1.13
N ASN A 58 4.33 -15.51 -0.82
CA ASN A 58 4.22 -14.23 -1.48
C ASN A 58 3.74 -13.11 -0.53
N ASP A 59 3.72 -11.89 -1.04
CA ASP A 59 3.12 -10.74 -0.39
C ASP A 59 1.68 -10.58 -0.87
N ILE A 60 0.76 -10.44 0.09
CA ILE A 60 -0.64 -10.06 -0.16
C ILE A 60 -0.86 -8.64 0.36
N VAL A 61 -1.35 -7.75 -0.49
CA VAL A 61 -1.72 -6.38 -0.13
C VAL A 61 -3.23 -6.22 -0.19
N LEU A 62 -3.86 -5.89 0.93
CA LEU A 62 -5.26 -5.50 1.00
C LEU A 62 -5.35 -3.97 0.86
N THR A 63 -6.10 -3.50 -0.14
CA THR A 63 -6.21 -2.07 -0.46
C THR A 63 -7.51 -1.80 -1.23
N GLY A 64 -7.58 -0.68 -1.92
CA GLY A 64 -8.62 -0.41 -2.91
C GLY A 64 -9.67 0.54 -2.35
N GLY A 65 -10.79 0.00 -1.90
CA GLY A 65 -11.84 0.77 -1.22
C GLY A 65 -11.27 1.29 0.10
N GLU A 66 -11.78 0.81 1.21
CA GLU A 66 -11.14 1.04 2.49
C GLU A 66 -11.22 -0.26 3.28
N PRO A 67 -10.11 -1.02 3.39
CA PRO A 67 -10.14 -2.33 4.03
C PRO A 67 -10.78 -2.37 5.41
N LEU A 68 -10.71 -1.25 6.16
CA LEU A 68 -11.28 -1.13 7.49
C LEU A 68 -12.70 -0.56 7.55
N ALA A 69 -13.33 -0.30 6.39
CA ALA A 69 -14.73 0.14 6.35
C ALA A 69 -15.69 -0.96 6.84
N GLU A 70 -15.37 -2.24 6.58
CA GLU A 70 -16.16 -3.40 6.97
C GLU A 70 -15.31 -4.37 7.80
N LEU A 71 -15.29 -4.20 9.13
CA LEU A 71 -14.41 -4.97 10.03
C LEU A 71 -14.72 -6.47 10.05
N GLU A 72 -15.97 -6.87 9.91
CA GLU A 72 -16.35 -8.29 9.84
C GLU A 72 -15.82 -8.91 8.54
N ALA A 73 -16.06 -8.28 7.40
CA ALA A 73 -15.55 -8.75 6.10
C ALA A 73 -14.02 -8.79 6.05
N LEU A 74 -13.32 -7.81 6.65
CA LEU A 74 -11.86 -7.85 6.77
C LEU A 74 -11.38 -9.06 7.58
N GLN A 75 -12.05 -9.36 8.69
CA GLN A 75 -11.72 -10.54 9.49
C GLN A 75 -11.90 -11.83 8.69
N ASP A 76 -13.00 -11.95 7.96
CA ASP A 76 -13.26 -13.12 7.10
C ASP A 76 -12.20 -13.24 6.00
N ILE A 77 -11.80 -12.13 5.37
CA ILE A 77 -10.69 -12.10 4.40
C ILE A 77 -9.38 -12.56 5.04
N LEU A 78 -9.04 -12.01 6.21
CA LEU A 78 -7.82 -12.40 6.90
C LEU A 78 -7.88 -13.89 7.22
N ASP A 79 -8.96 -14.40 7.80
CA ASP A 79 -9.15 -15.83 8.12
C ASP A 79 -9.09 -16.74 6.89
N HIS A 80 -9.48 -16.25 5.71
CA HIS A 80 -9.39 -16.99 4.45
C HIS A 80 -7.97 -17.09 3.88
N ILE A 81 -7.13 -16.07 4.08
CA ILE A 81 -5.74 -16.08 3.55
C ILE A 81 -4.94 -17.20 4.23
N GLU A 82 -4.39 -18.13 3.46
CA GLU A 82 -3.59 -19.23 4.01
C GLU A 82 -2.29 -18.76 4.68
N GLU A 83 -1.67 -19.62 5.48
CA GLU A 83 -0.32 -19.37 5.98
C GLU A 83 0.70 -19.41 4.83
N GLY A 84 1.82 -18.72 4.99
CA GLY A 84 2.82 -18.58 3.92
C GLY A 84 2.77 -17.26 3.15
N HIS A 85 1.89 -16.32 3.52
CA HIS A 85 1.87 -14.97 2.93
C HIS A 85 2.27 -13.87 3.91
N HIS A 86 3.03 -12.87 3.46
CA HIS A 86 3.15 -11.61 4.19
C HIS A 86 1.92 -10.75 3.90
N ILE A 87 1.16 -10.40 4.93
CA ILE A 87 -0.07 -9.62 4.74
C ILE A 87 0.20 -8.15 5.05
N TYR A 88 -0.06 -7.30 4.07
CA TYR A 88 0.00 -5.85 4.18
C TYR A 88 -1.39 -5.25 4.00
N ILE A 89 -1.72 -4.22 4.76
CA ILE A 89 -2.98 -3.49 4.59
C ILE A 89 -2.66 -2.02 4.34
N ASN A 90 -3.18 -1.48 3.23
CA ASN A 90 -3.14 -0.05 2.95
C ASN A 90 -4.48 0.56 3.32
N THR A 91 -4.47 1.54 4.20
CA THR A 91 -5.70 2.11 4.77
C THR A 91 -5.49 3.57 5.15
N THR A 92 -6.57 4.33 5.21
CA THR A 92 -6.59 5.65 5.87
C THR A 92 -6.86 5.55 7.38
N LEU A 93 -7.17 4.33 7.87
CA LEU A 93 -7.73 4.04 9.18
C LEU A 93 -8.92 4.95 9.47
N PRO A 94 -10.04 4.86 8.73
CA PRO A 94 -11.22 5.64 9.09
C PRO A 94 -11.78 5.12 10.42
N VAL A 95 -12.37 6.02 11.19
CA VAL A 95 -13.28 5.62 12.27
C VAL A 95 -14.70 5.93 11.79
N GLY A 96 -15.49 4.88 11.58
CA GLY A 96 -16.89 4.96 11.18
C GLY A 96 -17.77 5.60 12.27
N GLU A 97 -19.01 5.93 11.93
CA GLU A 97 -19.99 6.32 12.95
C GLU A 97 -20.27 5.14 13.87
N GLY A 98 -20.05 5.32 15.18
CA GLY A 98 -20.31 4.29 16.19
C GLY A 98 -19.14 3.33 16.46
N GLN A 99 -17.98 3.49 15.81
CA GLN A 99 -16.76 2.76 16.14
C GLN A 99 -15.78 3.67 16.89
N THR A 100 -14.97 3.10 17.77
CA THR A 100 -13.86 3.79 18.44
C THR A 100 -12.51 3.34 17.86
N ILE A 101 -11.42 4.08 18.15
CA ILE A 101 -10.08 3.63 17.75
C ILE A 101 -9.67 2.36 18.51
N GLU A 102 -10.21 2.16 19.72
CA GLU A 102 -10.04 0.98 20.55
C GLU A 102 -10.69 -0.25 19.92
N ASP A 103 -11.89 -0.13 19.36
CA ASP A 103 -12.58 -1.22 18.67
C ASP A 103 -11.79 -1.68 17.43
N VAL A 104 -11.34 -0.72 16.61
CA VAL A 104 -10.52 -0.99 15.43
C VAL A 104 -9.19 -1.63 15.84
N ALA A 105 -8.52 -1.10 16.85
CA ALA A 105 -7.27 -1.65 17.36
C ALA A 105 -7.46 -3.07 17.94
N ALA A 106 -8.56 -3.33 18.65
CA ALA A 106 -8.86 -4.65 19.18
C ALA A 106 -8.99 -5.70 18.08
N VAL A 107 -9.72 -5.39 17.01
CA VAL A 107 -9.83 -6.26 15.82
C VAL A 107 -8.47 -6.48 15.19
N LEU A 108 -7.71 -5.42 14.89
CA LEU A 108 -6.40 -5.54 14.25
C LEU A 108 -5.40 -6.33 15.11
N ASN A 109 -5.40 -6.11 16.43
CA ASN A 109 -4.49 -6.80 17.37
C ASN A 109 -4.79 -8.30 17.49
N LYS A 110 -6.03 -8.75 17.23
CA LYS A 110 -6.37 -10.18 17.12
C LYS A 110 -5.55 -10.86 16.01
N TYR A 111 -5.17 -10.13 14.95
CA TYR A 111 -4.43 -10.63 13.79
C TYR A 111 -2.95 -10.21 13.76
N LYS A 112 -2.40 -9.72 14.88
CA LYS A 112 -1.02 -9.18 14.96
C LYS A 112 0.08 -10.14 14.50
N ASP A 113 -0.14 -11.44 14.58
CA ASP A 113 0.81 -12.46 14.15
C ASP A 113 0.68 -12.84 12.67
N ARG A 114 -0.43 -12.44 12.03
CA ARG A 114 -0.72 -12.70 10.62
C ARG A 114 -0.42 -11.50 9.73
N ILE A 115 -0.68 -10.29 10.24
CA ILE A 115 -0.41 -9.02 9.56
C ILE A 115 1.08 -8.65 9.69
N SER A 116 1.75 -8.51 8.56
CA SER A 116 3.16 -8.11 8.49
C SER A 116 3.36 -6.61 8.73
N CYS A 117 2.47 -5.77 8.17
CA CYS A 117 2.49 -4.32 8.37
C CYS A 117 1.18 -3.68 7.92
N ILE A 118 0.74 -2.64 8.62
CA ILE A 118 -0.29 -1.73 8.11
C ILE A 118 0.37 -0.43 7.65
N ASN A 119 0.14 -0.06 6.40
CA ASN A 119 0.52 1.22 5.82
C ASN A 119 -0.64 2.20 5.97
N VAL A 120 -0.47 3.17 6.87
CA VAL A 120 -1.51 4.14 7.22
C VAL A 120 -1.26 5.42 6.46
N SER A 121 -2.17 5.76 5.57
CA SER A 121 -2.07 6.97 4.77
C SER A 121 -2.28 8.22 5.62
N ARG A 122 -1.32 9.14 5.54
CA ARG A 122 -1.35 10.49 6.11
C ARG A 122 -0.82 11.46 5.06
N HIS A 123 -1.25 12.71 5.10
CA HIS A 123 -0.97 13.67 4.04
C HIS A 123 -0.38 14.97 4.58
N LEU A 124 0.44 15.66 3.75
CA LEU A 124 0.96 16.99 4.08
C LEU A 124 -0.13 18.05 4.19
N LYS A 125 -1.26 17.83 3.52
CA LYS A 125 -2.50 18.60 3.63
C LYS A 125 -3.65 17.66 3.95
N HIS A 126 -4.55 18.09 4.83
CA HIS A 126 -5.68 17.25 5.21
C HIS A 126 -6.71 17.17 4.08
N TYR A 127 -6.83 16.00 3.45
CA TYR A 127 -7.76 15.75 2.34
C TYR A 127 -8.94 14.85 2.72
N VAL A 128 -8.81 14.08 3.79
CA VAL A 128 -9.73 13.01 4.17
C VAL A 128 -9.85 12.94 5.68
N LYS A 129 -10.93 12.34 6.18
CA LYS A 129 -11.06 12.05 7.61
C LYS A 129 -10.01 11.02 7.99
N GLU A 130 -9.04 11.43 8.81
CA GLU A 130 -8.03 10.57 9.41
C GLU A 130 -8.50 10.20 10.83
N CYS A 131 -8.21 8.99 11.30
CA CYS A 131 -8.33 8.70 12.73
C CYS A 131 -7.32 9.55 13.54
N PRO A 132 -7.61 9.76 14.83
CA PRO A 132 -6.62 10.27 15.78
C PRO A 132 -5.35 9.41 15.77
N ASP A 133 -4.19 10.05 15.97
CA ASP A 133 -2.89 9.35 15.90
C ASP A 133 -2.64 8.44 17.11
N GLU A 134 -3.40 8.59 18.18
CA GLU A 134 -3.37 7.74 19.38
C GLU A 134 -3.57 6.25 19.04
N ILE A 135 -4.21 5.93 17.92
CA ILE A 135 -4.34 4.55 17.44
C ILE A 135 -2.98 3.85 17.26
N PHE A 136 -1.92 4.59 16.90
CA PHE A 136 -0.59 4.03 16.71
C PHE A 136 0.03 3.52 18.01
N ASP A 137 -0.44 3.98 19.17
CA ASP A 137 -0.03 3.48 20.48
C ASP A 137 -0.81 2.23 20.91
N LEU A 138 -1.98 2.00 20.30
CA LEU A 138 -2.83 0.85 20.60
C LEU A 138 -2.45 -0.40 19.78
N LEU A 139 -1.81 -0.23 18.62
CA LEU A 139 -1.46 -1.32 17.71
C LEU A 139 -0.18 -2.05 18.16
N GLN A 140 -0.27 -3.37 18.31
CA GLN A 140 0.78 -4.23 18.88
C GLN A 140 1.72 -4.85 17.84
N PHE A 141 1.68 -4.36 16.61
CA PHE A 141 2.46 -4.87 15.49
C PHE A 141 2.96 -3.70 14.64
N ARG A 142 3.75 -4.01 13.61
CA ARG A 142 4.39 -2.98 12.79
C ARG A 142 3.36 -2.12 12.05
N THR A 143 3.43 -0.82 12.28
CA THR A 143 2.70 0.20 11.51
C THR A 143 3.68 1.10 10.81
N ARG A 144 3.32 1.54 9.60
CA ARG A 144 4.09 2.49 8.82
C ARG A 144 3.22 3.66 8.41
N ILE A 145 3.68 4.87 8.68
CA ILE A 145 3.03 6.08 8.17
C ILE A 145 3.39 6.21 6.70
N ASN A 146 2.41 6.23 5.80
CA ASN A 146 2.61 6.34 4.36
C ASN A 146 2.10 7.71 3.87
N CYS A 147 2.94 8.47 3.17
CA CYS A 147 2.58 9.78 2.63
C CYS A 147 3.02 9.88 1.17
N VAL A 148 2.05 10.06 0.27
CA VAL A 148 2.34 10.47 -1.11
C VAL A 148 2.52 11.98 -1.11
N VAL A 149 3.67 12.46 -1.57
CA VAL A 149 3.95 13.89 -1.69
C VAL A 149 3.47 14.36 -3.06
N PHE A 150 2.38 15.10 -3.10
CA PHE A 150 1.79 15.65 -4.33
C PHE A 150 2.31 17.05 -4.66
N GLU A 151 2.77 17.77 -3.64
CA GLU A 151 3.27 19.12 -3.75
C GLU A 151 4.60 19.21 -4.50
N ASP A 152 4.84 20.36 -5.15
CA ASP A 152 6.13 20.62 -5.79
C ASP A 152 7.23 20.74 -4.71
N ALA A 153 8.22 19.85 -4.77
CA ALA A 153 9.34 19.84 -3.84
C ALA A 153 10.22 21.10 -3.93
N LYS A 154 10.10 21.91 -5.00
CA LYS A 154 10.79 23.20 -5.12
C LYS A 154 10.08 24.33 -4.38
N ASP A 155 8.82 24.16 -4.01
CA ASP A 155 8.08 25.15 -3.24
C ASP A 155 8.59 25.17 -1.79
N PRO A 156 9.06 26.33 -1.26
CA PRO A 156 9.47 26.44 0.13
C PRO A 156 8.40 25.97 1.13
N GLU A 157 7.12 26.14 0.82
CA GLU A 157 6.02 25.69 1.70
C GLU A 157 5.98 24.16 1.81
N THR A 158 6.41 23.43 0.79
CA THR A 158 6.50 21.95 0.81
C THR A 158 7.53 21.50 1.84
N LYS A 159 8.67 22.17 1.93
CA LYS A 159 9.69 21.89 2.94
C LYS A 159 9.14 22.06 4.36
N GLU A 160 8.44 23.17 4.61
CA GLU A 160 7.85 23.44 5.93
C GLU A 160 6.76 22.44 6.31
N LYS A 161 5.91 22.04 5.35
CA LYS A 161 4.91 20.98 5.56
C LYS A 161 5.55 19.63 5.84
N LEU A 162 6.59 19.27 5.07
CA LEU A 162 7.29 18.01 5.24
C LEU A 162 7.99 17.95 6.61
N LEU A 163 8.65 19.02 7.05
CA LEU A 163 9.25 19.09 8.40
C LEU A 163 8.19 18.89 9.49
N ARG A 164 7.07 19.61 9.44
CA ARG A 164 5.95 19.44 10.38
C ARG A 164 5.39 18.01 10.38
N PHE A 165 5.30 17.40 9.20
CA PHE A 165 4.85 16.01 9.07
C PHE A 165 5.82 15.03 9.74
N LEU A 166 7.13 15.19 9.49
CA LEU A 166 8.15 14.35 10.11
C LEU A 166 8.20 14.54 11.63
N ASP A 167 7.99 15.77 12.12
CA ASP A 167 7.92 16.07 13.55
C ASP A 167 6.69 15.43 14.21
N ARG A 168 5.51 15.51 13.57
CA ARG A 168 4.26 14.87 14.04
C ARG A 168 4.43 13.37 14.28
N PHE A 169 5.19 12.69 13.42
CA PHE A 169 5.38 11.24 13.46
C PHE A 169 6.80 10.82 13.91
N LYS A 170 7.46 11.66 14.70
CA LYS A 170 8.77 11.33 15.28
C LYS A 170 8.75 10.00 16.04
N GLY A 171 9.79 9.19 15.87
CA GLY A 171 9.93 7.86 16.46
C GLY A 171 9.12 6.77 15.75
N ARG A 172 8.38 7.09 14.67
CA ARG A 172 7.64 6.12 13.85
C ARG A 172 8.38 5.81 12.56
N GLU A 173 8.03 4.69 11.94
CA GLU A 173 8.46 4.38 10.57
C GLU A 173 7.64 5.18 9.57
N ILE A 174 8.32 6.00 8.76
CA ILE A 174 7.69 6.89 7.77
C ILE A 174 8.11 6.46 6.38
N GLN A 175 7.15 6.35 5.47
CA GLN A 175 7.38 6.13 4.05
C GLN A 175 6.78 7.28 3.25
N LEU A 176 7.68 8.06 2.67
CA LEU A 176 7.37 9.04 1.66
C LEU A 176 7.31 8.34 0.30
N ARG A 177 6.32 8.69 -0.52
CA ARG A 177 6.18 8.19 -1.88
C ARG A 177 6.16 9.34 -2.85
N ALA A 178 6.92 9.20 -3.94
CA ALA A 178 6.76 10.05 -5.10
C ALA A 178 5.35 9.90 -5.67
N ASN A 179 4.82 10.98 -6.22
CA ASN A 179 3.61 10.89 -7.04
C ASN A 179 3.92 10.07 -8.31
N TYR A 180 3.36 8.86 -8.38
CA TYR A 180 3.60 7.90 -9.46
C TYR A 180 3.14 8.41 -10.84
N SER A 181 2.21 9.37 -10.90
CA SER A 181 1.76 9.95 -12.18
C SER A 181 2.86 10.70 -12.94
N PHE A 182 3.96 11.03 -12.27
CA PHE A 182 5.14 11.65 -12.89
C PHE A 182 6.30 10.68 -13.12
N LEU A 183 6.14 9.40 -12.76
CA LEU A 183 7.21 8.41 -12.86
C LEU A 183 7.16 7.63 -14.17
N THR A 184 8.33 7.47 -14.78
CA THR A 184 8.58 6.74 -16.02
C THR A 184 9.79 5.83 -15.85
N LEU A 185 10.02 4.93 -16.82
CA LEU A 185 11.22 4.08 -16.82
C LEU A 185 12.52 4.91 -16.84
N GLU A 186 12.49 6.10 -17.42
CA GLU A 186 13.65 6.99 -17.52
C GLU A 186 14.01 7.64 -16.18
N ASN A 187 13.03 7.94 -15.33
CA ASN A 187 13.24 8.75 -14.12
C ASN A 187 13.03 8.00 -12.80
N VAL A 188 12.47 6.78 -12.82
CA VAL A 188 12.15 6.04 -11.59
C VAL A 188 13.41 5.75 -10.77
N PHE A 189 14.55 5.52 -11.43
CA PHE A 189 15.85 5.29 -10.77
C PHE A 189 16.74 6.53 -10.67
N ASP A 190 16.29 7.68 -11.20
CA ASP A 190 17.05 8.92 -11.17
C ASP A 190 16.96 9.58 -9.78
N THR A 191 18.11 9.97 -9.21
CA THR A 191 18.21 10.80 -8.01
C THR A 191 18.77 12.19 -8.31
N GLU A 192 19.47 12.36 -9.44
CA GLU A 192 20.14 13.61 -9.81
C GLU A 192 19.16 14.69 -10.21
N ASN A 193 18.05 14.35 -10.89
CA ASN A 193 17.01 15.33 -11.24
C ASN A 193 15.74 15.21 -10.38
N ASP A 194 15.80 14.43 -9.31
CA ASP A 194 14.68 14.24 -8.39
C ASP A 194 14.68 15.32 -7.30
N ASN A 195 13.80 16.32 -7.46
CA ASN A 195 13.69 17.43 -6.51
C ASN A 195 13.21 16.97 -5.13
N LEU A 196 12.37 15.93 -5.05
CA LEU A 196 11.89 15.41 -3.79
C LEU A 196 13.01 14.64 -3.07
N PHE A 197 13.79 13.84 -3.79
CA PHE A 197 15.00 13.21 -3.23
C PHE A 197 15.96 14.26 -2.65
N LYS A 198 16.22 15.33 -3.40
CA LYS A 198 17.09 16.44 -2.95
C LYS A 198 16.54 17.12 -1.70
N LEU A 199 15.24 17.42 -1.69
CA LEU A 199 14.59 18.02 -0.53
C LEU A 199 14.68 17.13 0.71
N ILE A 200 14.39 15.83 0.57
CA ILE A 200 14.50 14.86 1.67
C ILE A 200 15.95 14.77 2.15
N SER A 201 16.93 14.76 1.24
CA SER A 201 18.36 14.74 1.57
C SER A 201 18.86 16.01 2.26
N GLU A 202 18.16 17.14 2.09
CA GLU A 202 18.47 18.39 2.79
C GLU A 202 18.02 18.36 4.26
N ILE A 203 16.93 17.64 4.57
CA ILE A 203 16.30 17.64 5.90
C ILE A 203 16.46 16.33 6.68
N CYS A 204 16.87 15.25 6.01
CA CYS A 204 17.15 13.94 6.60
C CYS A 204 18.53 13.44 6.17
N GLU A 205 19.19 12.66 7.02
CA GLU A 205 20.48 12.06 6.71
C GLU A 205 20.29 10.83 5.83
N PHE A 206 20.81 10.86 4.60
CA PHE A 206 20.81 9.70 3.71
C PHE A 206 21.70 8.57 4.26
N LYS A 207 21.21 7.33 4.21
CA LYS A 207 21.95 6.15 4.67
C LYS A 207 22.35 5.25 3.53
N TYR A 208 21.38 4.71 2.80
CA TYR A 208 21.64 3.77 1.71
C TYR A 208 20.41 3.64 0.79
N PRO A 209 20.62 3.27 -0.50
CA PRO A 209 19.53 2.87 -1.37
C PRO A 209 18.99 1.49 -0.96
N LEU A 210 17.69 1.28 -1.15
CA LEU A 210 17.11 -0.06 -1.18
C LEU A 210 17.41 -0.74 -2.52
N GLU A 211 17.18 -2.04 -2.60
CA GLU A 211 17.34 -2.79 -3.85
C GLU A 211 16.48 -2.17 -4.96
N LYS A 212 17.10 -2.02 -6.14
CA LYS A 212 16.40 -1.58 -7.34
C LYS A 212 15.65 -2.77 -7.92
N GLU A 213 14.33 -2.72 -7.82
CA GLU A 213 13.46 -3.63 -8.55
C GLU A 213 13.10 -3.03 -9.90
N ARG A 214 12.59 -3.85 -10.82
CA ARG A 214 12.19 -3.39 -12.17
C ARG A 214 11.14 -2.27 -12.16
N PHE A 215 10.25 -2.27 -11.17
CA PHE A 215 9.09 -1.37 -11.10
C PHE A 215 9.24 -0.27 -10.06
N ARG A 216 10.20 -0.41 -9.15
CA ARG A 216 10.32 0.45 -7.98
C ARG A 216 11.75 0.54 -7.49
N THR A 217 12.03 1.65 -6.83
CA THR A 217 13.25 1.84 -6.04
C THR A 217 12.88 2.50 -4.73
N GLY A 218 13.78 2.41 -3.75
CA GLY A 218 13.62 3.16 -2.52
C GLY A 218 14.96 3.61 -1.95
N TYR A 219 14.88 4.51 -0.99
CA TYR A 219 16.04 5.12 -0.35
C TYR A 219 15.75 5.25 1.14
N VAL A 220 16.74 4.94 1.97
CA VAL A 220 16.64 5.02 3.42
C VAL A 220 17.36 6.26 3.93
N PHE A 221 16.65 7.00 4.77
CA PHE A 221 17.13 8.15 5.50
C PHE A 221 16.84 7.98 6.99
N GLU A 222 17.57 8.72 7.82
CA GLU A 222 17.28 8.88 9.24
C GLU A 222 17.10 10.35 9.58
N ARG A 223 16.21 10.62 10.52
CA ARG A 223 16.07 11.94 11.14
C ARG A 223 15.70 11.71 12.59
N GLU A 224 16.62 12.07 13.48
CA GLU A 224 16.49 11.81 14.91
C GLU A 224 16.21 10.31 15.15
N ASP A 225 15.10 9.97 15.79
CA ASP A 225 14.73 8.58 16.12
C ASP A 225 13.86 7.91 15.05
N SER A 226 13.57 8.60 13.93
CA SER A 226 12.72 8.08 12.87
C SER A 226 13.51 7.48 11.72
N LYS A 227 13.07 6.31 11.25
CA LYS A 227 13.45 5.77 9.94
C LYS A 227 12.51 6.31 8.87
N ILE A 228 13.07 6.94 7.85
CA ILE A 228 12.33 7.49 6.72
C ILE A 228 12.73 6.70 5.47
N THR A 229 11.75 6.16 4.77
CA THR A 229 11.95 5.61 3.43
C THR A 229 11.33 6.51 2.39
N TYR A 230 12.01 6.71 1.27
CA TYR A 230 11.47 7.38 0.10
C TYR A 230 11.35 6.36 -1.03
N HIS A 231 10.13 6.10 -1.49
CA HIS A 231 9.85 5.13 -2.56
C HIS A 231 9.38 5.82 -3.84
N LYS A 232 9.88 5.29 -4.96
CA LYS A 232 9.45 5.62 -6.31
C LYS A 232 8.93 4.34 -6.96
N THR A 233 7.75 4.39 -7.55
CA THR A 233 7.09 3.23 -8.18
C THR A 233 6.44 3.66 -9.47
N LEU A 234 6.60 2.87 -10.53
CA LEU A 234 5.95 3.12 -11.81
C LEU A 234 4.42 3.05 -11.71
N PRO A 235 3.68 3.75 -12.59
CA PRO A 235 2.21 3.75 -12.61
C PRO A 235 1.59 2.48 -13.22
N PHE A 236 2.40 1.47 -13.50
CA PHE A 236 2.01 0.19 -14.10
C PHE A 236 2.76 -0.96 -13.46
N ALA A 237 2.14 -2.13 -13.43
CA ALA A 237 2.68 -3.35 -12.85
C ALA A 237 3.41 -4.26 -13.85
N LYS A 238 3.41 -3.93 -15.15
CA LYS A 238 3.95 -4.78 -16.21
C LYS A 238 4.97 -4.06 -17.08
N VAL A 239 6.15 -4.67 -17.25
CA VAL A 239 7.26 -4.16 -18.07
C VAL A 239 7.94 -5.33 -18.78
N ASP A 240 7.99 -5.25 -20.11
CA ASP A 240 8.63 -6.26 -20.97
C ASP A 240 8.18 -7.70 -20.66
N GLY A 241 6.87 -7.88 -20.48
CA GLY A 241 6.25 -9.18 -20.17
C GLY A 241 6.33 -9.61 -18.71
N VAL A 242 7.22 -9.04 -17.90
CA VAL A 242 7.29 -9.35 -16.46
C VAL A 242 6.25 -8.56 -15.70
N VAL A 243 5.60 -9.21 -14.75
CA VAL A 243 4.57 -8.62 -13.90
C VAL A 243 5.08 -8.52 -12.47
N GLY A 244 4.98 -7.33 -11.89
CA GLY A 244 5.37 -7.01 -10.53
C GLY A 244 4.25 -7.15 -9.51
N ASP A 245 3.00 -6.92 -9.94
CA ASP A 245 1.81 -7.06 -9.10
C ASP A 245 0.65 -7.70 -9.89
N ILE A 246 -0.06 -8.64 -9.26
CA ILE A 246 -1.31 -9.21 -9.76
C ILE A 246 -2.47 -8.62 -8.97
N ILE A 247 -3.51 -8.15 -9.65
CA ILE A 247 -4.61 -7.40 -9.04
C ILE A 247 -5.88 -8.23 -9.04
N ILE A 248 -6.36 -8.61 -7.86
CA ILE A 248 -7.72 -9.11 -7.66
C ILE A 248 -8.63 -7.91 -7.45
N ARG A 249 -9.48 -7.60 -8.44
CA ARG A 249 -10.47 -6.52 -8.31
C ARG A 249 -11.62 -6.93 -7.39
N GLN A 250 -12.43 -5.95 -7.02
CA GLN A 250 -13.63 -6.06 -6.15
C GLN A 250 -14.66 -7.07 -6.69
N THR A 251 -14.64 -7.34 -7.99
CA THR A 251 -15.47 -8.35 -8.67
C THR A 251 -14.92 -9.78 -8.54
N GLY A 252 -13.74 -9.92 -7.93
CA GLY A 252 -12.91 -11.12 -7.86
C GLY A 252 -12.16 -11.46 -9.15
N ARG A 253 -12.30 -10.67 -10.23
CA ARG A 253 -11.51 -10.87 -11.46
C ARG A 253 -10.05 -10.48 -11.25
N ILE A 254 -9.15 -11.16 -11.95
CA ILE A 254 -7.70 -11.05 -11.79
C ILE A 254 -7.12 -10.29 -12.98
N TYR A 255 -6.19 -9.37 -12.74
CA TYR A 255 -5.54 -8.55 -13.76
C TYR A 255 -4.03 -8.46 -13.55
N ASP A 256 -3.28 -8.17 -14.61
CA ASP A 256 -1.82 -7.95 -14.58
C ASP A 256 -1.40 -6.48 -14.40
N ASP A 257 -2.35 -5.56 -14.23
CA ASP A 257 -2.08 -4.16 -13.97
C ASP A 257 -3.20 -3.49 -13.15
N TRP A 258 -2.83 -2.39 -12.49
CA TRP A 258 -3.65 -1.55 -11.62
C TRP A 258 -4.62 -0.66 -12.38
N ASN A 259 -4.28 -0.33 -13.62
CA ASN A 259 -4.98 0.67 -14.43
C ASN A 259 -6.00 0.01 -15.38
N GLU A 260 -6.68 0.83 -16.18
CA GLU A 260 -7.69 0.36 -17.15
C GLU A 260 -7.11 -0.39 -18.36
N TYR A 261 -5.79 -0.40 -18.52
CA TYR A 261 -5.08 -1.12 -19.59
C TYR A 261 -4.67 -2.54 -19.19
N GLY A 262 -4.87 -2.93 -17.93
CA GLY A 262 -4.58 -4.29 -17.46
C GLY A 262 -5.42 -5.34 -18.18
N HIS A 263 -4.82 -6.48 -18.48
CA HIS A 263 -5.47 -7.62 -19.10
C HIS A 263 -6.05 -8.53 -18.03
N GLU A 264 -7.29 -8.98 -18.23
CA GLU A 264 -7.91 -9.98 -17.37
C GLU A 264 -7.17 -11.32 -17.54
N LEU A 265 -6.70 -11.88 -16.43
CA LEU A 265 -5.93 -13.11 -16.40
C LEU A 265 -6.83 -14.29 -16.02
N ASN A 266 -6.58 -15.42 -16.68
CA ASN A 266 -7.10 -16.73 -16.27
C ASN A 266 -5.97 -17.63 -15.74
N VAL A 267 -6.34 -18.83 -15.27
CA VAL A 267 -5.38 -19.78 -14.71
C VAL A 267 -4.22 -20.12 -15.66
N ASN A 268 -4.46 -20.20 -16.97
CA ASN A 268 -3.43 -20.53 -17.95
C ASN A 268 -2.40 -19.42 -18.09
N ASP A 269 -2.83 -18.16 -17.97
CA ASP A 269 -1.92 -17.01 -18.02
C ASP A 269 -1.02 -17.01 -16.79
N LEU A 270 -1.58 -17.29 -15.61
CA LEU A 270 -0.91 -17.24 -14.32
C LEU A 270 0.14 -18.34 -14.10
N VAL A 271 0.00 -19.48 -14.78
CA VAL A 271 0.98 -20.59 -14.69
C VAL A 271 2.17 -20.43 -15.64
N ASP A 272 2.11 -19.46 -16.55
CA ASP A 272 3.18 -19.15 -17.50
C ASP A 272 4.42 -18.57 -16.80
N HIS A 273 5.60 -18.76 -17.40
CA HIS A 273 6.90 -18.42 -16.83
C HIS A 273 7.08 -16.94 -16.49
N GLN A 274 6.28 -16.04 -17.07
CA GLN A 274 6.37 -14.60 -16.84
C GLN A 274 5.94 -14.15 -15.43
N TYR A 275 5.36 -15.07 -14.63
CA TYR A 275 4.91 -14.83 -13.27
C TYR A 275 5.68 -15.62 -12.19
N LYS A 276 6.70 -16.41 -12.58
CA LYS A 276 7.53 -17.22 -11.65
C LYS A 276 8.87 -16.56 -11.37
#